data_AF-A0A948BV32-F1
#
_entry.id   AF-A0A948BV32-F1
#
_cell.length_a   1.000
_cell.length_b   1.000
_cell.length_c   1.000
_cell.angle_alpha   90.00
_cell.angle_beta   90.00
_cell.angle_gamma   90.00
#
_symmetry.space_group_name_H-M   'P 1'
#
loop_
_entity.id
_entity.type
_entity.pdbx_description
1 polymer ?
#
loop_
_entity_poly.entity_id
_entity_poly.type
_entity_poly.pdbx_seq_one_letter_code
_entity_poly.pdbx_strand_id
1 'polypeptide(L)'
;MILADFGTSYSKFVDLDEAGREPYMLPTKELPKSLKVDLATGHNGKRFCTEYVNELTALARGGEALIAESDYLILDCGSRDIKYVHYKDGRLLDMGWNAECGASMGFTIELLENYYRLDFNKLPVPERTFSVTCGVLGISKIFDAITSGIDEAEAVARFVKGIALNAYRFAGAPGKIYLSGGLCDNRLFVESFPCEVVPLGRYVLLAGLEESHRLIREGKLKKCST
;
A
#
# COMPACT_ATOMS: atom_id res chain seq x y z
N MET A 1 17.05 13.53 11.91
CA MET A 1 15.99 14.12 11.08
C MET A 1 14.99 13.01 10.83
N ILE A 2 13.75 13.20 11.26
CA ILE A 2 12.74 12.16 11.23
C ILE A 2 11.89 12.33 9.97
N LEU A 3 11.84 11.28 9.15
CA LEU A 3 10.91 11.14 8.06
C LEU A 3 9.76 10.23 8.47
N ALA A 4 8.54 10.50 7.99
CA ALA A 4 7.42 9.62 8.28
C ALA A 4 6.37 9.54 7.16
N ASP A 5 5.87 8.32 6.94
CA ASP A 5 4.67 8.06 6.15
C ASP A 5 3.52 7.75 7.11
N PHE A 6 2.62 8.73 7.29
CA PHE A 6 1.48 8.62 8.19
C PHE A 6 0.25 8.03 7.50
N GLY A 7 0.22 6.70 7.43
CA GLY A 7 -0.94 5.94 6.96
C GLY A 7 -2.14 6.01 7.93
N THR A 8 -3.25 5.39 7.54
CA THR A 8 -4.47 5.41 8.36
C THR A 8 -4.46 4.36 9.47
N SER A 9 -3.91 3.16 9.21
CA SER A 9 -3.78 2.09 10.21
C SER A 9 -2.44 2.16 10.94
N TYR A 10 -1.35 2.30 10.17
CA TYR A 10 0.01 2.32 10.67
C TYR A 10 0.77 3.51 10.08
N SER A 11 1.64 4.10 10.90
CA SER A 11 2.58 5.13 10.49
C SER A 11 3.99 4.58 10.54
N LYS A 12 4.79 4.86 9.51
CA LYS A 12 6.14 4.34 9.33
C LYS A 12 7.13 5.49 9.46
N PHE A 13 8.27 5.24 10.08
CA PHE A 13 9.24 6.25 10.48
C PHE A 13 10.65 5.80 10.14
N VAL A 14 11.53 6.74 9.86
CA VAL A 14 12.98 6.54 9.84
C VAL A 14 13.65 7.80 10.39
N ASP A 15 14.61 7.64 11.30
CA ASP A 15 15.47 8.73 11.74
C ASP A 15 16.80 8.68 10.97
N LEU A 16 17.05 9.71 10.17
CA LEU A 16 18.25 9.80 9.35
C LEU A 16 19.51 10.14 10.15
N ASP A 17 19.38 10.62 11.40
CA ASP A 17 20.53 10.99 12.24
C ASP A 17 21.03 9.81 13.08
N GLU A 18 20.27 8.71 13.16
CA GLU A 18 20.64 7.53 13.94
C GLU A 18 21.60 6.62 13.17
N ALA A 19 22.68 6.19 13.82
CA ALA A 19 23.63 5.25 13.26
C ALA A 19 23.00 3.84 13.15
N GLY A 20 22.99 3.25 11.96
CA GLY A 20 22.32 1.96 11.73
C GLY A 20 20.80 2.08 11.56
N ARG A 21 20.33 3.25 11.11
CA ARG A 21 18.92 3.58 10.82
C ARG A 21 18.16 2.40 10.18
N GLU A 22 17.14 1.94 10.88
CA GLU A 22 16.19 0.94 10.40
C GLU A 22 14.78 1.55 10.46
N PRO A 23 14.00 1.47 9.38
CA PRO A 23 12.62 1.92 9.41
C PRO A 23 11.80 1.14 10.44
N TYR A 24 11.00 1.85 11.22
CA TYR A 24 10.09 1.27 12.20
C TYR A 24 8.66 1.76 12.00
N MET A 25 7.71 1.11 12.68
CA MET A 25 6.28 1.35 12.49
C MET A 25 5.54 1.36 13.82
N LEU A 26 4.56 2.24 13.92
CA LEU A 26 3.65 2.35 15.05
C LEU A 26 2.20 2.37 14.57
N PRO A 27 1.23 1.81 15.32
CA PRO A 27 -0.18 2.01 15.04
C PRO A 27 -0.52 3.50 15.04
N THR A 28 -1.17 4.00 13.98
CA THR A 28 -1.49 5.43 13.84
C THR A 28 -2.36 5.94 15.00
N LYS A 29 -3.21 5.06 15.56
CA LYS A 29 -4.08 5.36 16.71
C LYS A 29 -3.31 5.64 18.03
N GLU A 30 -2.06 5.18 18.13
CA GLU A 30 -1.22 5.31 19.32
C GLU A 30 -0.29 6.53 19.27
N LEU A 31 -0.29 7.27 18.16
CA LEU A 31 0.60 8.41 17.99
C LEU A 31 0.22 9.57 18.93
N PRO A 32 1.19 10.17 19.65
CA PRO A 32 0.96 11.37 20.42
C PRO A 32 0.49 12.52 19.53
N LYS A 33 -0.53 13.26 19.96
CA LYS A 33 -1.01 14.45 19.22
C LYS A 33 0.04 15.56 19.09
N SER A 34 1.01 15.58 20.00
CA SER A 34 2.13 16.53 20.01
C SER A 34 3.29 16.12 19.10
N LEU A 35 3.24 14.93 18.49
CA LEU A 35 4.32 14.45 17.62
C LEU A 35 4.56 15.43 16.46
N LYS A 36 5.82 15.73 16.21
CA LYS A 36 6.27 16.49 15.04
C LYS A 36 7.51 15.84 14.42
N VAL A 37 7.51 15.76 13.10
CA VAL A 37 8.62 15.25 12.28
C VAL A 37 9.04 16.29 11.25
N ASP A 38 10.20 16.10 10.63
CA ASP A 38 10.77 17.08 9.69
C ASP A 38 10.05 17.04 8.35
N LEU A 39 9.96 15.86 7.74
CA LEU A 39 9.36 15.64 6.42
C LEU A 39 8.38 14.48 6.49
N ALA A 40 7.18 14.65 5.94
CA ALA A 40 6.21 13.56 5.92
C ALA A 40 5.43 13.42 4.63
N THR A 41 4.85 12.23 4.47
CA THR A 41 3.81 11.92 3.51
C THR A 41 2.68 11.14 4.20
N GLY A 42 1.79 10.55 3.41
CA GLY A 42 0.68 9.76 3.91
C GLY A 42 -0.56 10.60 4.24
N HIS A 43 -1.68 9.91 4.42
CA HIS A 43 -3.01 10.48 4.62
C HIS A 43 -3.06 11.52 5.75
N ASN A 44 -2.32 11.27 6.83
CA ASN A 44 -2.30 12.15 8.01
C ASN A 44 -1.06 13.06 8.08
N GLY A 45 -0.15 13.01 7.12
CA GLY A 45 1.19 13.59 7.25
C GLY A 45 1.21 15.07 7.54
N LYS A 46 0.34 15.86 6.88
CA LYS A 46 0.22 17.32 7.07
C LYS A 46 0.00 17.75 8.52
N ARG A 47 -0.55 16.88 9.38
CA ARG A 47 -0.80 17.19 10.80
C ARG A 47 0.47 17.13 11.64
N PHE A 48 1.42 16.28 11.24
CA PHE A 48 2.55 15.89 12.06
C PHE A 48 3.90 16.38 11.51
N CYS A 49 3.95 17.10 10.39
CA CYS A 49 5.22 17.49 9.77
C CYS A 49 5.46 19.00 9.71
N THR A 50 6.73 19.36 9.49
CA THR A 50 7.14 20.69 9.07
C THR A 50 6.99 20.86 7.56
N GLU A 51 7.45 19.87 6.79
CA GLU A 51 7.34 19.83 5.33
C GLU A 51 6.55 18.59 4.87
N TYR A 52 5.67 18.75 3.88
CA TYR A 52 4.82 17.67 3.37
C TYR A 52 5.13 17.36 1.90
N VAL A 53 5.31 16.08 1.59
CA VAL A 53 5.43 15.55 0.22
C VAL A 53 4.16 14.78 -0.12
N ASN A 54 3.58 15.06 -1.29
CA ASN A 54 2.40 14.33 -1.78
C ASN A 54 2.69 12.83 -1.88
N GLU A 55 1.71 11.99 -1.52
CA GLU A 55 1.84 10.52 -1.50
C GLU A 55 2.23 9.92 -2.85
N LEU A 56 1.64 10.39 -3.96
CA LEU A 56 2.00 9.89 -5.30
C LEU A 56 3.43 10.33 -5.68
N THR A 57 3.85 11.52 -5.28
CA THR A 57 5.22 11.98 -5.48
C THR A 57 6.22 11.16 -4.67
N ALA A 58 5.92 10.87 -3.40
CA ALA A 58 6.75 10.01 -2.56
C ALA A 58 6.79 8.58 -3.14
N LEU A 59 5.67 8.02 -3.55
CA LEU A 59 5.61 6.70 -4.18
C LEU A 59 6.45 6.64 -5.48
N ALA A 60 6.30 7.64 -6.35
CA ALA A 60 7.05 7.73 -7.61
C ALA A 60 8.57 7.77 -7.37
N ARG A 61 9.03 8.66 -6.47
CA ARG A 61 10.44 8.77 -6.09
C ARG A 61 10.97 7.53 -5.39
N GLY A 62 10.14 6.88 -4.57
CA GLY A 62 10.47 5.61 -3.95
C GLY A 62 10.70 4.52 -4.99
N GLY A 63 9.91 4.52 -6.06
CA GLY A 63 10.13 3.70 -7.25
C GLY A 63 11.47 3.95 -7.90
N GLU A 64 11.75 5.21 -8.23
CA GLU A 64 13.02 5.62 -8.87
C GLU A 64 14.24 5.22 -8.04
N ALA A 65 14.12 5.22 -6.71
CA ALA A 65 15.20 4.84 -5.80
C ALA A 65 15.41 3.32 -5.67
N LEU A 66 14.34 2.52 -5.82
CA LEU A 66 14.34 1.08 -5.51
C LEU A 66 14.33 0.17 -6.74
N ILE A 67 13.82 0.65 -7.88
CA ILE A 67 13.63 -0.16 -9.09
C ILE A 67 14.66 0.27 -10.14
N ALA A 68 15.46 -0.71 -10.61
CA ALA A 68 16.49 -0.45 -11.62
C ALA A 68 15.96 -0.43 -13.07
N GLU A 69 14.78 -1.00 -13.30
CA GLU A 69 14.12 -1.02 -14.62
C GLU A 69 13.65 0.39 -15.01
N SER A 70 13.69 0.73 -16.31
CA SER A 70 13.18 2.01 -16.81
C SER A 70 11.66 2.01 -17.03
N ASP A 71 11.09 0.83 -17.19
CA ASP A 71 9.69 0.58 -17.53
C ASP A 71 9.11 -0.31 -16.44
N TYR A 72 8.27 0.25 -15.58
CA TYR A 72 7.70 -0.48 -14.44
C TYR A 72 6.39 0.14 -13.98
N LEU A 73 5.57 -0.65 -13.30
CA LEU A 73 4.39 -0.17 -12.59
C LEU A 73 4.50 -0.52 -11.12
N ILE A 74 4.39 0.49 -10.26
CA ILE A 74 4.21 0.30 -8.82
C ILE A 74 2.73 0.31 -8.52
N LEU A 75 2.27 -0.65 -7.73
CA LEU A 75 0.92 -0.70 -7.16
C LEU A 75 1.04 -0.64 -5.64
N ASP A 76 0.65 0.48 -5.04
CA ASP A 76 0.63 0.65 -3.59
C ASP A 76 -0.77 0.32 -3.05
N CYS A 77 -0.86 -0.77 -2.30
CA CYS A 77 -2.10 -1.21 -1.67
C CYS A 77 -2.09 -0.87 -0.18
N GLY A 78 -2.77 0.23 0.15
CA GLY A 78 -2.96 0.69 1.52
C GLY A 78 -4.13 0.00 2.21
N SER A 79 -4.39 0.40 3.46
CA SER A 79 -5.54 -0.07 4.23
C SER A 79 -6.87 0.46 3.68
N ARG A 80 -6.88 1.68 3.12
CA ARG A 80 -8.11 2.39 2.73
C ARG A 80 -8.12 2.90 1.29
N ASP A 81 -7.01 2.78 0.59
CA ASP A 81 -6.83 3.30 -0.76
C ASP A 81 -5.85 2.42 -1.54
N ILE A 82 -5.87 2.61 -2.85
CA ILE A 82 -4.90 2.01 -3.77
C ILE A 82 -4.37 3.09 -4.70
N LYS A 83 -3.08 3.00 -5.01
CA LYS A 83 -2.40 3.92 -5.90
C LYS A 83 -1.58 3.14 -6.91
N TYR A 84 -1.41 3.68 -8.10
CA TYR A 84 -0.38 3.20 -9.00
C TYR A 84 0.44 4.36 -9.56
N VAL A 85 1.68 4.04 -9.91
CA VAL A 85 2.58 4.89 -10.65
C VAL A 85 3.21 4.06 -11.76
N HIS A 86 3.10 4.51 -13.01
CA HIS A 86 3.59 3.80 -14.18
C HIS A 86 4.69 4.62 -14.85
N TYR A 87 5.84 4.00 -15.03
CA TYR A 87 6.99 4.55 -15.75
C TYR A 87 7.20 3.85 -17.08
N LYS A 88 7.63 4.62 -18.08
CA LYS A 88 8.04 4.14 -19.40
C LYS A 88 9.19 5.00 -19.91
N ASP A 89 10.21 4.36 -20.47
CA ASP A 89 11.45 5.00 -20.95
C ASP A 89 12.10 5.88 -19.87
N GLY A 90 12.03 5.45 -18.60
CA GLY A 90 12.57 6.17 -17.45
C GLY A 90 11.80 7.46 -17.10
N ARG A 91 10.57 7.61 -17.59
CA ARG A 91 9.71 8.76 -17.34
C ARG A 91 8.36 8.34 -16.81
N LEU A 92 7.81 9.14 -15.91
CA LEU A 92 6.46 8.99 -15.42
C LEU A 92 5.46 9.10 -16.58
N LEU A 93 4.76 8.00 -16.87
CA LEU A 93 3.77 7.89 -17.93
C LEU A 93 2.36 8.21 -17.41
N ASP A 94 1.98 7.59 -16.30
CA ASP A 94 0.63 7.72 -15.73
C ASP A 94 0.65 7.46 -14.21
N MET A 95 -0.37 7.98 -13.51
CA MET A 95 -0.61 7.68 -12.10
C MET A 95 -2.10 7.69 -11.79
N GLY A 96 -2.51 6.81 -10.88
CA GLY A 96 -3.89 6.72 -10.42
C GLY A 96 -3.96 6.63 -8.91
N TRP A 97 -5.02 7.20 -8.35
CA TRP A 97 -5.35 7.06 -6.94
C TRP A 97 -6.85 6.86 -6.76
N ASN A 98 -7.22 5.72 -6.19
CA ASN A 98 -8.57 5.47 -5.71
C ASN A 98 -8.60 5.57 -4.19
N ALA A 99 -9.14 6.69 -3.71
CA ALA A 99 -9.30 7.01 -2.29
C ALA A 99 -10.75 6.85 -1.77
N GLU A 100 -11.71 6.55 -2.65
CA GLU A 100 -13.14 6.73 -2.36
C GLU A 100 -13.76 5.56 -1.59
N CYS A 101 -13.16 4.36 -1.60
CA CYS A 101 -13.72 3.20 -0.87
C CYS A 101 -12.69 2.24 -0.28
N GLY A 102 -12.32 2.47 0.98
CA GLY A 102 -11.43 1.59 1.74
C GLY A 102 -12.02 0.24 2.14
N ALA A 103 -13.33 0.00 1.91
CA ALA A 103 -13.95 -1.29 2.19
C ALA A 103 -13.42 -2.40 1.26
N SER A 104 -12.85 -2.05 0.10
CA SER A 104 -12.30 -3.01 -0.86
C SER A 104 -10.77 -3.11 -0.77
N MET A 105 -10.16 -2.82 0.38
CA MET A 105 -8.70 -2.73 0.54
C MET A 105 -8.20 -3.45 1.80
N GLY A 106 -6.95 -3.22 2.18
CA GLY A 106 -6.25 -3.98 3.22
C GLY A 106 -6.95 -4.01 4.57
N PHE A 107 -7.69 -2.95 4.95
CA PHE A 107 -8.47 -2.94 6.19
C PHE A 107 -9.49 -4.08 6.24
N THR A 108 -10.21 -4.35 5.15
CA THR A 108 -11.23 -5.40 5.14
C THR A 108 -10.62 -6.78 5.07
N ILE A 109 -9.47 -6.93 4.40
CA ILE A 109 -8.69 -8.18 4.43
C ILE A 109 -8.25 -8.48 5.88
N GLU A 110 -7.61 -7.51 6.54
CA GLU A 110 -7.16 -7.64 7.95
C GLU A 110 -8.34 -7.87 8.91
N LEU A 111 -9.48 -7.21 8.69
CA LEU A 111 -10.70 -7.43 9.48
C LEU A 111 -11.20 -8.87 9.39
N LEU A 112 -11.25 -9.43 8.16
CA LEU A 112 -11.72 -10.79 7.94
C LEU A 112 -10.73 -11.84 8.46
N GLU A 113 -9.43 -11.59 8.31
CA GLU A 113 -8.37 -12.43 8.89
C GLU A 113 -8.57 -12.61 10.39
N ASN A 114 -8.74 -11.49 11.10
CA ASN A 114 -8.92 -11.47 12.55
C ASN A 114 -10.27 -12.04 12.98
N TYR A 115 -11.35 -11.71 12.26
CA TYR A 115 -12.71 -12.16 12.61
C TYR A 115 -12.85 -13.68 12.52
N TYR A 116 -12.36 -14.29 11.43
CA TYR A 116 -12.38 -15.74 11.23
C TYR A 116 -11.16 -16.46 11.81
N ARG A 117 -10.19 -15.72 12.38
CA ARG A 117 -8.93 -16.27 12.93
C ARG A 117 -8.16 -17.13 11.91
N LEU A 118 -8.08 -16.62 10.69
CA LEU A 118 -7.40 -17.28 9.59
C LEU A 118 -5.93 -16.86 9.53
N ASP A 119 -5.10 -17.73 8.97
CA ASP A 119 -3.72 -17.41 8.62
C ASP A 119 -3.63 -17.37 7.09
N PHE A 120 -3.66 -16.17 6.52
CA PHE A 120 -3.63 -16.01 5.06
C PHE A 120 -2.33 -16.48 4.41
N ASN A 121 -1.26 -16.69 5.18
CA ASN A 121 -0.06 -17.31 4.66
C ASN A 121 -0.19 -18.83 4.50
N LYS A 122 -1.19 -19.46 5.12
CA LYS A 122 -1.44 -20.91 5.01
C LYS A 122 -2.59 -21.29 4.08
N LEU A 123 -3.46 -20.34 3.73
CA LEU A 123 -4.60 -20.63 2.85
C LEU A 123 -4.15 -20.85 1.40
N PRO A 124 -4.75 -21.82 0.67
CA PRO A 124 -4.52 -21.96 -0.76
C PRO A 124 -5.15 -20.79 -1.52
N VAL A 125 -4.58 -20.44 -2.68
CA VAL A 125 -5.25 -19.53 -3.61
C VAL A 125 -6.46 -20.28 -4.20
N PRO A 126 -7.68 -19.75 -4.07
CA PRO A 126 -8.87 -20.45 -4.53
C PRO A 126 -8.93 -20.45 -6.05
N GLU A 127 -9.49 -21.50 -6.65
CA GLU A 127 -9.71 -21.55 -8.10
C GLU A 127 -10.71 -20.47 -8.53
N ARG A 128 -11.83 -20.40 -7.80
CA ARG A 128 -12.93 -19.44 -8.05
C ARG A 128 -12.68 -18.13 -7.30
N THR A 129 -13.40 -17.08 -7.69
CA THR A 129 -13.31 -15.75 -7.06
C THR A 129 -14.69 -15.13 -6.96
N PHE A 130 -14.87 -14.22 -6.00
CA PHE A 130 -16.05 -13.37 -5.99
C PHE A 130 -15.81 -12.11 -6.83
N SER A 131 -16.84 -11.69 -7.58
CA SER A 131 -16.87 -10.33 -8.13
C SER A 131 -17.11 -9.34 -6.99
N VAL A 132 -16.06 -8.65 -6.53
CA VAL A 132 -16.12 -7.71 -5.40
C VAL A 132 -16.25 -6.29 -5.94
N THR A 133 -17.45 -5.80 -6.21
CA THR A 133 -17.63 -4.40 -6.66
C THR A 133 -17.47 -3.41 -5.49
N CYS A 134 -17.90 -3.84 -4.30
CA CYS A 134 -17.81 -3.11 -3.05
C CYS A 134 -17.44 -4.12 -1.95
N GLY A 135 -16.50 -3.77 -1.08
CA GLY A 135 -16.08 -4.63 0.01
C GLY A 135 -17.20 -5.09 0.92
N VAL A 136 -18.12 -4.18 1.28
CA VAL A 136 -19.29 -4.53 2.11
C VAL A 136 -20.18 -5.55 1.41
N LEU A 137 -20.46 -5.35 0.11
CA LEU A 137 -21.25 -6.31 -0.67
C LEU A 137 -20.50 -7.63 -0.88
N GLY A 138 -19.17 -7.59 -0.96
CA GLY A 138 -18.35 -8.80 -1.05
C GLY A 138 -18.34 -9.59 0.26
N ILE A 139 -18.41 -8.92 1.43
CA ILE A 139 -18.60 -9.59 2.72
C ILE A 139 -19.95 -10.30 2.75
N SER A 140 -21.03 -9.71 2.22
CA SER A 140 -22.32 -10.41 2.10
C SER A 140 -22.20 -11.73 1.31
N LYS A 141 -21.40 -11.75 0.23
CA LYS A 141 -21.13 -12.98 -0.54
C LYS A 141 -20.38 -14.05 0.26
N ILE A 142 -19.55 -13.65 1.22
CA ILE A 142 -18.90 -14.60 2.14
C ILE A 142 -19.98 -15.29 2.99
N PHE A 143 -20.90 -14.52 3.58
CA PHE A 143 -22.00 -15.10 4.37
C PHE A 143 -22.91 -16.00 3.54
N ASP A 144 -23.27 -15.59 2.32
CA ASP A 144 -24.09 -16.42 1.41
C ASP A 144 -23.39 -17.73 1.06
N ALA A 145 -22.08 -17.71 0.84
CA ALA A 145 -21.30 -18.90 0.55
C ALA A 145 -21.24 -19.85 1.76
N ILE A 146 -21.00 -19.31 2.96
CA ILE A 146 -20.95 -20.09 4.21
C ILE A 146 -22.30 -20.75 4.50
N THR A 147 -23.39 -20.00 4.39
CA THR A 147 -24.75 -20.53 4.60
C THR A 147 -25.13 -21.58 3.54
N SER A 148 -24.52 -21.53 2.36
CA SER A 148 -24.63 -22.55 1.31
C SER A 148 -23.70 -23.76 1.51
N GLY A 149 -22.95 -23.82 2.61
CA GLY A 149 -22.08 -24.95 2.98
C GLY A 149 -20.63 -24.85 2.49
N ILE A 150 -20.19 -23.70 1.99
CA ILE A 150 -18.77 -23.47 1.66
C ILE A 150 -18.00 -23.17 2.96
N ASP A 151 -16.80 -23.74 3.09
CA ASP A 151 -15.90 -23.45 4.20
C ASP A 151 -15.57 -21.94 4.28
N GLU A 152 -15.51 -21.41 5.51
CA GLU A 152 -15.27 -19.97 5.73
C GLU A 152 -13.91 -19.52 5.22
N ALA A 153 -12.87 -20.35 5.32
CA ALA A 153 -11.53 -20.03 4.81
C ALA A 153 -11.53 -19.94 3.28
N GLU A 154 -12.21 -20.87 2.60
CA GLU A 154 -12.40 -20.83 1.15
C GLU A 154 -13.23 -19.61 0.73
N ALA A 155 -14.31 -19.29 1.44
CA ALA A 155 -15.15 -18.13 1.12
C ALA A 155 -14.39 -16.80 1.27
N VAL A 156 -13.65 -16.64 2.37
CA VAL A 156 -12.79 -15.46 2.59
C VAL A 156 -11.67 -15.41 1.56
N ALA A 157 -11.05 -16.53 1.20
CA ALA A 157 -10.00 -16.54 0.19
C ALA A 157 -10.51 -16.10 -1.18
N ARG A 158 -11.73 -16.50 -1.57
CA ARG A 158 -12.37 -16.05 -2.83
C ARG A 158 -12.58 -14.54 -2.87
N PHE A 159 -12.88 -13.95 -1.71
CA PHE A 159 -13.01 -12.51 -1.54
C PHE A 159 -11.65 -11.81 -1.67
N VAL A 160 -10.60 -12.30 -0.99
CA VAL A 160 -9.23 -11.77 -1.09
C VAL A 160 -8.73 -11.78 -2.53
N LYS A 161 -8.92 -12.90 -3.24
CA LYS A 161 -8.62 -13.01 -4.68
C LYS A 161 -9.39 -11.98 -5.50
N GLY A 162 -10.65 -11.74 -5.17
CA GLY A 162 -11.47 -10.71 -5.83
C GLY A 162 -10.90 -9.30 -5.66
N ILE A 163 -10.41 -8.96 -4.47
CA ILE A 163 -9.73 -7.68 -4.22
C ILE A 163 -8.43 -7.57 -5.05
N ALA A 164 -7.60 -8.61 -5.08
CA ALA A 164 -6.37 -8.61 -5.88
C ALA A 164 -6.65 -8.39 -7.38
N LEU A 165 -7.70 -9.03 -7.91
CA LEU A 165 -8.12 -8.83 -9.31
C LEU A 165 -8.63 -7.41 -9.59
N ASN A 166 -9.30 -6.77 -8.63
CA ASN A 166 -9.69 -5.37 -8.78
C ASN A 166 -8.48 -4.43 -8.77
N ALA A 167 -7.54 -4.68 -7.86
CA ALA A 167 -6.29 -3.94 -7.76
C ALA A 167 -5.49 -4.05 -9.07
N TYR A 168 -5.40 -5.25 -9.62
CA TYR A 168 -4.80 -5.54 -10.92
C TYR A 168 -5.46 -4.77 -12.06
N ARG A 169 -6.80 -4.80 -12.15
CA ARG A 169 -7.56 -4.08 -13.19
C ARG A 169 -7.43 -2.56 -13.04
N PHE A 170 -7.41 -2.05 -11.81
CA PHE A 170 -7.19 -0.64 -11.51
C PHE A 170 -5.84 -0.15 -12.02
N ALA A 171 -4.81 -0.99 -11.92
CA ALA A 171 -3.47 -0.74 -12.46
C ALA A 171 -3.36 -0.90 -13.98
N GLY A 172 -4.47 -1.13 -14.70
CA GLY A 172 -4.46 -1.32 -16.15
C GLY A 172 -4.08 -2.74 -16.60
N ALA A 173 -4.15 -3.73 -15.71
CA ALA A 173 -3.85 -5.14 -16.00
C ALA A 173 -2.44 -5.38 -16.62
N PRO A 174 -1.35 -4.92 -15.97
CA PRO A 174 0.01 -5.01 -16.52
C PRO A 174 0.58 -6.43 -16.43
N GLY A 175 1.57 -6.76 -17.25
CA GLY A 175 2.22 -8.09 -17.20
C GLY A 175 3.06 -8.33 -15.93
N LYS A 176 3.51 -7.26 -15.26
CA LYS A 176 4.31 -7.28 -14.04
C LYS A 176 3.95 -6.08 -13.16
N ILE A 177 3.91 -6.28 -11.84
CA ILE A 177 3.75 -5.22 -10.85
C ILE A 177 4.84 -5.26 -9.78
N TYR A 178 5.25 -4.08 -9.36
CA TYR A 178 5.99 -3.86 -8.13
C TYR A 178 5.00 -3.51 -7.02
N LEU A 179 4.78 -4.42 -6.08
CA LEU A 179 3.77 -4.23 -5.03
C LEU A 179 4.37 -3.46 -3.85
N SER A 180 3.69 -2.41 -3.41
CA SER A 180 4.01 -1.62 -2.22
C SER A 180 2.87 -1.68 -1.21
N GLY A 181 3.20 -1.47 0.07
CA GLY A 181 2.23 -1.34 1.15
C GLY A 181 2.13 -2.57 2.03
N GLY A 182 1.19 -2.54 2.98
CA GLY A 182 1.09 -3.57 4.04
C GLY A 182 0.67 -4.95 3.53
N LEU A 183 0.01 -5.03 2.37
CA LEU A 183 -0.43 -6.30 1.80
C LEU A 183 0.69 -7.09 1.09
N CYS A 184 1.91 -6.56 1.03
CA CYS A 184 3.08 -7.32 0.56
C CYS A 184 3.35 -8.58 1.40
N ASP A 185 3.02 -8.54 2.69
CA ASP A 185 3.28 -9.65 3.62
C ASP A 185 2.11 -10.66 3.66
N ASN A 186 1.09 -10.47 2.81
CA ASN A 186 -0.07 -11.34 2.70
C ASN A 186 0.07 -12.26 1.49
N ARG A 187 0.58 -13.49 1.69
CA ARG A 187 0.85 -14.44 0.59
C ARG A 187 -0.38 -14.70 -0.26
N LEU A 188 -1.55 -14.94 0.34
CA LEU A 188 -2.79 -15.19 -0.39
C LEU A 188 -3.16 -14.03 -1.33
N PHE A 189 -2.99 -12.78 -0.89
CA PHE A 189 -3.24 -11.61 -1.72
C PHE A 189 -2.20 -11.50 -2.86
N VAL A 190 -0.91 -11.67 -2.55
CA VAL A 190 0.19 -11.59 -3.52
C VAL A 190 0.05 -12.66 -4.61
N GLU A 191 -0.21 -13.91 -4.23
CA GLU A 191 -0.37 -15.02 -5.18
C GLU A 191 -1.71 -15.01 -5.92
N SER A 192 -2.66 -14.15 -5.53
CA SER A 192 -3.94 -14.00 -6.22
C SER A 192 -3.87 -13.13 -7.48
N PHE A 193 -2.77 -12.40 -7.70
CA PHE A 193 -2.57 -11.60 -8.90
C PHE A 193 -2.33 -12.50 -10.13
N PRO A 194 -2.91 -12.17 -11.29
CA PRO A 194 -2.74 -12.95 -12.52
C PRO A 194 -1.52 -12.51 -13.35
N CYS A 195 -0.48 -11.98 -12.68
CA CYS A 195 0.71 -11.40 -13.30
C CYS A 195 1.94 -11.61 -12.40
N GLU A 196 3.14 -11.30 -12.89
CA GLU A 196 4.34 -11.32 -12.04
C GLU A 196 4.24 -10.23 -10.96
N VAL A 197 4.49 -10.59 -9.71
CA VAL A 197 4.48 -9.64 -8.58
C VAL A 197 5.85 -9.62 -7.91
N VAL A 198 6.43 -8.43 -7.79
CA VAL A 198 7.66 -8.18 -7.04
C VAL A 198 7.32 -7.35 -5.79
N PRO A 199 7.29 -7.94 -4.58
CA PRO A 199 7.02 -7.19 -3.37
C PRO A 199 8.19 -6.26 -3.00
N LEU A 200 7.92 -4.96 -2.86
CA LEU A 200 8.85 -3.95 -2.35
C LEU A 200 8.69 -3.69 -0.85
N GLY A 201 7.62 -4.22 -0.24
CA GLY A 201 7.31 -4.05 1.17
C GLY A 201 6.63 -2.72 1.49
N ARG A 202 6.67 -2.34 2.77
CA ARG A 202 5.86 -1.24 3.33
C ARG A 202 6.56 0.11 3.43
N TYR A 203 7.81 0.22 2.96
CA TYR A 203 8.67 1.38 3.17
C TYR A 203 9.01 2.18 1.90
N VAL A 204 8.38 1.87 0.76
CA VAL A 204 8.63 2.57 -0.52
C VAL A 204 8.42 4.08 -0.39
N LEU A 205 7.37 4.51 0.31
CA LEU A 205 7.10 5.94 0.52
C LEU A 205 8.18 6.61 1.39
N LEU A 206 8.80 5.89 2.34
CA LEU A 206 9.93 6.43 3.11
C LEU A 206 11.17 6.60 2.23
N ALA A 207 11.48 5.63 1.37
CA ALA A 207 12.56 5.78 0.38
C ALA A 207 12.32 6.99 -0.53
N GLY A 208 11.06 7.24 -0.93
CA GLY A 208 10.68 8.44 -1.66
C GLY A 208 10.82 9.75 -0.88
N LEU A 209 10.60 9.73 0.43
CA LEU A 209 10.87 10.88 1.30
C LEU A 209 12.38 11.13 1.45
N GLU A 210 13.20 10.09 1.57
CA GLU A 210 14.67 10.21 1.59
C GLU A 210 15.18 10.86 0.30
N GLU A 211 14.67 10.40 -0.85
CA GLU A 211 15.01 10.97 -2.15
C GLU A 211 14.53 12.43 -2.27
N SER A 212 13.31 12.71 -1.79
CA SER A 212 12.80 14.09 -1.72
C SER A 212 13.70 15.01 -0.90
N HIS A 213 14.15 14.53 0.26
CA HIS A 213 15.07 15.25 1.12
C HIS A 213 16.43 15.50 0.44
N ARG A 214 16.98 14.48 -0.24
CA ARG A 214 18.22 14.60 -1.01
C ARG A 214 18.12 15.69 -2.09
N LEU A 215 17.04 15.67 -2.88
CA LEU A 215 16.80 16.67 -3.94
C LEU A 215 16.63 18.10 -3.39
N ILE A 216 16.00 18.26 -2.22
CA ILE A 216 15.90 19.56 -1.54
C ILE A 216 17.28 20.05 -1.12
N ARG A 217 18.12 19.18 -0.56
CA ARG A 217 19.50 19.54 -0.14
C ARG A 217 20.40 19.90 -1.31
N GLU A 218 20.22 19.25 -2.46
CA GLU A 218 20.95 19.55 -3.70
C GLU A 218 20.44 20.80 -4.43
N GLY A 219 19.38 21.45 -3.93
CA GLY A 219 18.77 22.63 -4.57
C GLY A 219 17.99 22.31 -5.85
N LYS A 220 17.75 21.03 -6.14
CA LYS A 220 17.01 20.55 -7.33
C LYS A 220 15.50 20.54 -7.12
N LEU A 221 15.05 20.63 -5.87
CA LEU A 221 13.64 20.82 -5.52
C LEU A 221 13.48 22.03 -4.61
N LYS A 222 12.53 22.92 -4.91
CA LYS A 222 12.16 24.00 -3.98
C LYS A 222 11.38 23.40 -2.81
N LYS A 223 11.68 23.86 -1.59
CA LYS A 223 10.83 23.58 -0.43
C LYS A 223 9.41 24.09 -0.71
N CYS A 224 8.40 23.26 -0.53
CA CYS A 224 7.02 23.74 -0.52
C CYS A 224 6.84 24.61 0.73
N SER A 225 6.74 25.93 0.54
CA SER A 225 6.24 26.83 1.57
C SER A 225 4.79 26.44 1.88
N THR A 226 4.53 26.10 3.14
CA THR A 226 3.20 25.80 3.70
C THR A 226 2.20 26.92 3.43
#